data_AF-A0A511XF62-F1
#
_entry.id   AF-A0A511XF62-F1
#
_cell.length_a   1.000
_cell.length_b   1.000
_cell.length_c   1.000
_cell.angle_alpha   90.00
_cell.angle_beta   90.00
_cell.angle_gamma   90.00
#
_symmetry.space_group_name_H-M   'P 1'
#
loop_
_entity.id
_entity.type
_entity.pdbx_description
1 polymer ?
#
loop_
_entity_poly.entity_id
_entity_poly.type
_entity_poly.pdbx_seq_one_letter_code
_entity_poly.pdbx_strand_id
1 'polypeptide(L)' 'MLTVVDDYSPECLGLVADTSLSGEQLGRELNRIAESRRSPMMIVSDNGA' A
#
# COMPACT_ATOMS: atom_id res chain seq x y z
N MET A 1 5.79 2.09 9.25
CA MET A 1 5.39 0.78 8.69
C MET A 1 4.18 0.98 7.80
N LEU A 2 4.28 0.56 6.53
CA LEU A 2 3.17 0.54 5.57
C LEU A 2 2.86 -0.91 5.25
N THR A 3 1.60 -1.30 5.38
CA THR A 3 1.11 -2.61 4.93
C THR A 3 -0.03 -2.37 3.94
N VAL A 4 0.10 -2.93 2.75
CA VAL A 4 -0.94 -2.90 1.72
C VAL A 4 -1.52 -4.31 1.62
N VAL A 5 -2.82 -4.42 1.83
CA VAL A 5 -3.57 -5.67 1.74
C VAL A 5 -4.64 -5.55 0.67
N ASP A 6 -4.97 -6.67 0.04
CA ASP A 6 -6.16 -6.77 -0.79
C ASP A 6 -7.37 -7.03 0.13
N ASP A 7 -8.48 -6.30 -0.03
CA ASP A 7 -9.66 -6.51 0.82
C ASP A 7 -10.54 -7.68 0.35
N TYR A 8 -10.39 -8.09 -0.92
CA TYR A 8 -11.17 -9.19 -1.52
C TYR A 8 -10.46 -10.54 -1.40
N SER A 9 -9.16 -10.54 -1.08
CA SER A 9 -8.36 -11.75 -0.90
C SER A 9 -7.42 -11.60 0.29
N PRO A 10 -7.06 -12.66 1.04
CA PRO A 10 -6.14 -12.56 2.18
C PRO A 10 -4.67 -12.32 1.77
N GLU A 11 -4.44 -11.61 0.66
CA GLU A 11 -3.13 -11.37 0.07
C GLU A 11 -2.51 -10.08 0.62
N CYS A 12 -1.27 -10.19 1.14
CA CYS A 12 -0.44 -9.03 1.45
C CYS A 12 0.28 -8.58 0.17
N LEU A 13 -0.05 -7.39 -0.31
CA LEU A 13 0.43 -6.84 -1.58
C LEU A 13 1.75 -6.08 -1.44
N GLY A 14 2.04 -5.59 -0.24
CA GLY A 14 3.28 -4.87 0.03
C GLY A 14 3.48 -4.60 1.51
N LEU A 15 4.73 -4.69 1.95
CA LEU A 15 5.15 -4.35 3.30
C LEU A 15 6.41 -3.50 3.22
N VAL A 16 6.33 -2.28 3.75
CA VAL A 16 7.48 -1.39 3.88
C VAL A 16 7.73 -1.12 5.36
N ALA A 17 8.80 -1.72 5.86
CA ALA A 17 9.27 -1.52 7.22
C ALA A 17 10.24 -0.33 7.26
N ASP A 18 9.69 0.88 7.23
CA ASP A 18 10.44 2.11 7.52
C ASP A 18 9.95 2.77 8.81
N THR A 19 10.89 3.29 9.59
CA THR A 19 10.65 4.13 10.78
C THR A 19 10.20 5.55 10.41
N SER A 20 10.48 6.01 9.18
CA SER A 20 9.97 7.26 8.64
C SER A 20 9.74 7.12 7.14
N LEU A 21 8.48 6.96 6.73
CA LEU A 21 8.10 6.86 5.32
C LEU A 21 7.63 8.24 4.84
N SER A 22 8.30 8.81 3.85
CA SER A 22 7.84 10.05 3.22
C SER A 22 6.64 9.79 2.31
N GLY A 23 5.79 10.80 2.10
CA GLY A 23 4.66 10.69 1.17
C GLY A 23 5.07 10.37 -0.27
N GLU A 24 6.27 10.81 -0.67
CA GLU A 24 6.82 10.50 -2.00
C GLU A 24 7.24 9.03 -2.12
N GLN A 25 7.86 8.47 -1.06
CA GLN A 25 8.17 7.04 -0.98
C GLN A 25 6.89 6.21 -1.00
N LEU A 26 5.86 6.61 -0.24
CA LEU A 26 4.54 5.98 -0.25
C LEU A 26 3.95 5.92 -1.67
N GLY A 27 3.95 7.05 -2.39
CA GLY A 27 3.41 7.10 -3.75
C GLY A 27 4.13 6.17 -4.74
N ARG A 28 5.46 6.07 -4.63
CA ARG A 28 6.26 5.14 -5.46
C ARG A 28 5.90 3.68 -5.20
N GLU A 29 5.79 3.30 -3.93
CA GLU A 29 5.45 1.92 -3.54
C GLU A 29 4.03 1.54 -3.99
N LEU A 30 3.08 2.46 -3.85
CA LEU A 30 1.72 2.25 -4.36
C LEU A 30 1.69 2.11 -5.89
N ASN A 31 2.45 2.93 -6.62
CA ASN A 31 2.53 2.82 -8.08
C ASN A 31 3.12 1.46 -8.51
N ARG A 32 4.18 0.99 -7.84
CA ARG A 32 4.77 -0.32 -8.12
C ARG A 32 3.77 -1.46 -7.94
N ILE A 33 2.95 -1.41 -6.88
CA ILE A 33 1.89 -2.41 -6.66
C ILE A 33 0.83 -2.29 -7.78
N ALA A 34 0.42 -1.08 -8.12
CA ALA A 34 -0.57 -0.82 -9.17
C ALA A 34 -0.11 -1.24 -10.57
N GLU A 35 1.18 -1.17 -10.89
CA GLU A 35 1.74 -1.65 -12.17
C GLU A 35 1.62 -3.18 -12.32
N SER A 36 1.74 -3.91 -11.21
CA SER A 36 1.69 -5.37 -11.20
C SER A 36 0.27 -5.95 -11.15
N ARG A 37 -0.75 -5.11 -10.93
CA ARG A 37 -2.14 -5.53 -10.69
C ARG A 37 -3.13 -4.66 -11.48
N ARG A 38 -4.42 -5.00 -11.40
CA ARG A 38 -5.47 -4.08 -11.86
C ARG A 38 -5.61 -2.95 -10.84
N SER A 39 -5.89 -1.74 -11.32
CA SER A 39 -6.18 -0.60 -10.45
C SER A 39 -7.33 -0.94 -9.49
N PRO A 40 -7.19 -0.65 -8.19
CA PRO A 40 -8.25 -0.87 -7.23
C PRO A 40 -9.44 0.06 -7.49
N MET A 41 -10.63 -0.36 -7.07
CA MET A 41 -11.85 0.48 -7.11
C MET A 41 -11.85 1.55 -6.01
N MET A 42 -11.19 1.27 -4.89
CA MET A 42 -11.14 2.11 -3.70
C MET A 42 -9.83 1.86 -2.95
N ILE A 43 -9.28 2.90 -2.34
CA ILE A 43 -8.15 2.81 -1.42
C ILE A 43 -8.64 3.30 -0.07
N VAL A 44 -8.45 2.49 0.96
CA VAL A 44 -8.72 2.85 2.36
C VAL A 44 -7.38 3.00 3.08
N SER A 45 -7.20 4.11 3.79
CA SER A 45 -6.01 4.37 4.59
C SER A 45 -6.41 4.42 6.05
N ASP A 46 -5.90 3.47 6.83
CA ASP A 46 -5.95 3.50 8.29
C ASP A 46 -4.60 4.02 8.80
N ASN A 47 -4.58 5.27 9.23
CA ASN A 47 -3.46 5.85 9.95
C ASN A 47 -3.84 5.81 11.42
N GLY A 48 -3.41 4.75 12.11
CA GLY A 48 -3.75 4.54 13.52
C GLY A 48 -3.63 5.83 14.34
N ALA A 49 -4.63 6.09 15.18
CA ALA A 49 -4.73 7.28 16.02
C ALA A 49 -3.63 7.34 17.11
#